data_AF-A0A2A6NJB7-F1
#
_entry.id   AF-A0A2A6NJB7-F1
#
_cell.length_a   1.000
_cell.length_b   1.000
_cell.length_c   1.000
_cell.angle_alpha   90.00
_cell.angle_beta   90.00
_cell.angle_gamma   90.00
#
_symmetry.space_group_name_H-M   'P 1'
#
loop_
_entity.id
_entity.type
_entity.pdbx_description
1 polymer ?
#
loop_
_entity_poly.entity_id
_entity_poly.type
_entity_poly.pdbx_seq_one_letter_code
_entity_poly.pdbx_strand_id
1 'polypeptide(L)'
;MSNGPSAVLSFDEIDAIARDAVAEGQADRKQAASRKIQPLRKAQRHQPEAAMALLWIVDERSLTREAAADILAEIADAHDDDIAILSRLGMCLEAVRDIDDLNAPPPEHPVFQTMVTRLDRLTARYEGQPEQEQVLRGLATAARMMARQHDAIAEDSLRRLIEIDPQRSAHHYNLGLFYKTRGRFAEGVVANRAAASLSQEAVDSTEWNLGICATGARDAATALDVWKRMEQKIEPGRFRLPEGGYPACKVRLAALPLAERTADRDDPGEEETVWIERLSPCHGIIRSVLYGDVGVDYGDVILMDGAPITHHTYGDEQIPVFPHLATLLRRNYQFFAFAGTQETPRQLADISGELDGDVVIYSHSESVKIMCANCWRNPDLDHAEHATMEKHVVTGRIAAPPDIAPAQLLGMIDKVIAERGSCQLYAPDLCAAAGQSARERIDRRRFAMLTGN
;
A
#
# COMPACT_ATOMS: atom_id res chain seq x y z
N MET A 1 -31.07 -8.25 -38.77
CA MET A 1 -32.05 -8.93 -37.88
C MET A 1 -33.00 -7.85 -37.39
N SER A 2 -34.31 -8.13 -37.46
CA SER A 2 -35.39 -7.16 -37.23
C SER A 2 -35.38 -6.60 -35.80
N ASN A 3 -35.23 -5.27 -35.66
CA ASN A 3 -35.53 -4.57 -34.41
C ASN A 3 -37.05 -4.54 -34.23
N GLY A 4 -37.59 -5.54 -33.52
CA GLY A 4 -38.95 -5.48 -33.02
C GLY A 4 -39.15 -4.28 -32.09
N PRO A 5 -40.38 -3.78 -31.92
CA PRO A 5 -40.66 -2.65 -31.03
C PRO A 5 -40.12 -2.97 -29.64
N SER A 6 -39.25 -2.10 -29.12
CA SER A 6 -38.78 -2.18 -27.73
C SER A 6 -40.02 -2.13 -26.83
N ALA A 7 -40.31 -3.24 -26.14
CA ALA A 7 -41.42 -3.29 -25.21
C ALA A 7 -41.17 -2.25 -24.13
N VAL A 8 -42.10 -1.30 -23.99
CA VAL A 8 -42.10 -0.36 -22.86
C VAL A 8 -42.31 -1.19 -21.60
N LEU A 9 -41.40 -1.06 -20.64
CA LEU A 9 -41.47 -1.79 -19.38
C LEU A 9 -42.28 -0.97 -18.39
N SER A 10 -43.17 -1.60 -17.65
CA SER A 10 -43.83 -0.96 -16.51
C SER A 10 -42.83 -0.72 -15.38
N PHE A 11 -43.16 0.21 -14.48
CA PHE A 11 -42.36 0.49 -13.29
C PHE A 11 -42.10 -0.78 -12.45
N ASP A 12 -43.14 -1.59 -12.23
CA ASP A 12 -43.05 -2.83 -11.46
C ASP A 12 -42.13 -3.85 -12.14
N GLU A 13 -42.16 -3.94 -13.48
CA GLU A 13 -41.23 -4.79 -14.23
C GLU A 13 -39.78 -4.31 -14.11
N ILE A 14 -39.54 -3.00 -14.22
CA ILE A 14 -38.20 -2.41 -14.08
C ILE A 14 -37.63 -2.71 -12.68
N ASP A 15 -38.42 -2.42 -11.65
CA ASP A 15 -38.06 -2.62 -10.24
C ASP A 15 -37.82 -4.11 -9.92
N ALA A 16 -38.69 -5.00 -10.40
CA ALA A 16 -38.52 -6.44 -10.23
C ALA A 16 -37.23 -6.96 -10.88
N ILE A 17 -36.96 -6.56 -12.14
CA ILE A 17 -35.73 -6.97 -12.84
C ILE A 17 -34.50 -6.46 -12.10
N ALA A 18 -34.52 -5.20 -11.65
CA ALA A 18 -33.37 -4.59 -11.00
C ALA A 18 -33.06 -5.26 -9.65
N ARG A 19 -34.07 -5.48 -8.80
CA ARG A 19 -33.90 -6.19 -7.52
C ARG A 19 -33.40 -7.61 -7.72
N ASP A 20 -33.95 -8.33 -8.70
CA ASP A 20 -33.50 -9.68 -9.02
C ASP A 20 -32.04 -9.71 -9.49
N ALA A 21 -31.62 -8.74 -10.31
CA ALA A 21 -30.24 -8.64 -10.76
C ALA A 21 -29.28 -8.30 -9.62
N VAL A 22 -29.68 -7.40 -8.71
CA VAL A 22 -28.91 -7.07 -7.50
C VAL A 22 -28.78 -8.29 -6.60
N ALA A 23 -29.85 -9.04 -6.37
CA ALA A 23 -29.81 -10.26 -5.56
C ALA A 23 -28.90 -11.34 -6.14
N GLU A 24 -28.88 -11.52 -7.46
CA GLU A 24 -27.93 -12.41 -8.13
C GLU A 24 -26.48 -11.91 -7.96
N GLY A 25 -26.24 -10.61 -8.12
CA GLY A 25 -24.92 -10.00 -7.97
C GLY A 25 -24.37 -10.11 -6.55
N GLN A 26 -25.19 -9.85 -5.53
CA GLN A 26 -24.84 -10.00 -4.11
C GLN A 26 -24.57 -11.46 -3.73
N ALA A 27 -25.16 -12.41 -4.44
CA ALA A 27 -24.86 -13.84 -4.32
C ALA A 27 -23.63 -14.28 -5.15
N ASP A 28 -22.82 -13.34 -5.62
CA ASP A 28 -21.65 -13.52 -6.51
C ASP A 28 -21.96 -14.24 -7.84
N ARG A 29 -23.23 -14.24 -8.26
CA ARG A 29 -23.69 -14.83 -9.52
C ARG A 29 -23.77 -13.77 -10.62
N LYS A 30 -22.67 -13.04 -10.81
CA LYS A 30 -22.58 -11.88 -11.73
C LYS A 30 -23.00 -12.20 -13.16
N GLN A 31 -22.73 -13.41 -13.65
CA GLN A 31 -23.17 -13.83 -14.98
C GLN A 31 -24.69 -14.00 -15.09
N ALA A 32 -25.37 -14.43 -14.01
CA ALA A 32 -26.82 -14.53 -13.97
C ALA A 32 -27.45 -13.13 -13.90
N ALA A 33 -26.88 -12.22 -13.10
CA ALA A 33 -27.26 -10.81 -13.08
C ALA A 33 -27.18 -10.20 -14.49
N SER A 34 -26.07 -10.39 -15.21
CA SER A 34 -25.89 -9.89 -16.59
C SER A 34 -26.94 -10.40 -17.58
N ARG A 35 -27.49 -11.61 -17.38
CA ARG A 35 -28.58 -12.14 -18.22
C ARG A 35 -29.93 -11.51 -17.85
N LYS A 36 -30.17 -11.28 -16.57
CA LYS A 36 -31.44 -10.70 -16.07
C LYS A 36 -31.65 -9.26 -16.51
N ILE A 37 -30.60 -8.47 -16.62
CA ILE A 37 -30.70 -7.04 -17.00
C ILE A 37 -30.96 -6.79 -18.49
N GLN A 38 -30.97 -7.82 -19.35
CA GLN A 38 -31.11 -7.64 -20.80
C GLN A 38 -32.38 -6.88 -21.24
N PRO A 39 -33.55 -7.05 -20.60
CA PRO A 39 -34.71 -6.21 -20.89
C PRO A 39 -34.46 -4.73 -20.59
N LEU A 40 -33.85 -4.42 -19.43
CA LEU A 40 -33.49 -3.04 -19.06
C LEU A 40 -32.50 -2.45 -20.07
N ARG A 41 -31.45 -3.20 -20.45
CA ARG A 41 -30.43 -2.76 -21.43
C ARG A 41 -31.04 -2.42 -22.79
N LYS A 42 -32.08 -3.14 -23.22
CA LYS A 42 -32.83 -2.84 -24.47
C LYS A 42 -33.78 -1.64 -24.33
N ALA A 43 -34.34 -1.45 -23.15
CA ALA A 43 -35.30 -0.38 -22.87
C ALA A 43 -34.62 0.98 -22.64
N GLN A 44 -33.43 0.99 -22.04
CA GLN A 44 -32.78 2.19 -21.47
C GLN A 44 -32.70 3.38 -22.43
N ARG A 45 -32.47 3.14 -23.73
CA ARG A 45 -32.31 4.20 -24.73
C ARG A 45 -33.54 5.08 -24.89
N HIS A 46 -34.72 4.56 -24.55
CA HIS A 46 -35.99 5.24 -24.71
C HIS A 46 -36.78 5.34 -23.40
N GLN A 47 -36.23 4.84 -22.29
CA GLN A 47 -36.84 4.84 -20.96
C GLN A 47 -35.77 5.20 -19.91
N PRO A 48 -35.69 6.49 -19.51
CA PRO A 48 -34.78 6.97 -18.47
C PRO A 48 -34.83 6.16 -17.16
N GLU A 49 -36.00 5.65 -16.80
CA GLU A 49 -36.21 4.82 -15.60
C GLU A 49 -35.44 3.49 -15.69
N ALA A 50 -35.40 2.88 -16.87
CA ALA A 50 -34.61 1.67 -17.11
C ALA A 50 -33.10 1.98 -17.08
N ALA A 51 -32.68 3.16 -17.58
CA ALA A 51 -31.29 3.61 -17.46
C ALA A 51 -30.89 3.82 -15.99
N MET A 52 -31.72 4.51 -15.20
CA MET A 52 -31.50 4.71 -13.77
C MET A 52 -31.46 3.39 -12.99
N ALA A 53 -32.30 2.42 -13.34
CA ALA A 53 -32.27 1.09 -12.75
C ALA A 53 -30.95 0.35 -13.06
N LEU A 54 -30.43 0.46 -14.29
CA LEU A 54 -29.11 -0.08 -14.64
C LEU A 54 -27.98 0.60 -13.86
N LEU A 55 -28.02 1.93 -13.70
CA LEU A 55 -27.05 2.66 -12.90
C LEU A 55 -27.05 2.22 -11.44
N TRP A 56 -28.23 1.96 -10.87
CA TRP A 56 -28.33 1.40 -9.51
C TRP A 56 -27.69 0.00 -9.43
N ILE A 57 -27.97 -0.90 -10.37
CA ILE A 57 -27.37 -2.25 -10.39
C ILE A 57 -25.84 -2.17 -10.48
N VAL A 58 -25.30 -1.21 -11.25
CA VAL A 58 -23.85 -0.95 -11.32
C VAL A 58 -23.31 -0.44 -9.98
N ASP A 59 -24.00 0.52 -9.34
CA ASP A 59 -23.61 1.07 -8.03
C ASP A 59 -23.55 -0.01 -6.94
N GLU A 60 -24.47 -0.97 -6.98
CA GLU A 60 -24.51 -2.17 -6.12
C GLU A 60 -23.45 -3.23 -6.49
N ARG A 61 -22.53 -2.93 -7.42
CA ARG A 61 -21.43 -3.81 -7.85
C ARG A 61 -21.87 -5.21 -8.29
N SER A 62 -23.10 -5.31 -8.81
CA SER A 62 -23.76 -6.58 -9.10
C SER A 62 -23.32 -7.23 -10.42
N LEU A 63 -22.47 -6.56 -11.18
CA LEU A 63 -21.94 -7.01 -12.47
C LEU A 63 -20.40 -7.14 -12.40
N THR A 64 -19.81 -7.75 -13.42
CA THR A 64 -18.36 -7.64 -13.63
C THR A 64 -18.00 -6.20 -14.01
N ARG A 65 -16.78 -5.76 -13.69
CA ARG A 65 -16.33 -4.40 -14.01
C ARG A 65 -16.42 -4.11 -15.51
N GLU A 66 -15.99 -5.05 -16.35
CA GLU A 66 -16.09 -4.94 -17.81
C GLU A 66 -17.54 -4.77 -18.28
N ALA A 67 -18.46 -5.64 -17.86
CA ALA A 67 -19.87 -5.54 -18.26
C ALA A 67 -20.53 -4.26 -17.74
N ALA A 68 -20.17 -3.81 -16.54
CA ALA A 68 -20.64 -2.54 -16.01
C ALA A 68 -20.14 -1.36 -16.86
N ALA A 69 -18.86 -1.35 -17.25
CA ALA A 69 -18.28 -0.30 -18.10
C ALA A 69 -19.00 -0.18 -19.45
N ASP A 70 -19.30 -1.32 -20.09
CA ASP A 70 -20.05 -1.37 -21.36
C ASP A 70 -21.44 -0.75 -21.22
N ILE A 71 -22.15 -1.09 -20.14
CA ILE A 71 -23.50 -0.57 -19.87
C ILE A 71 -23.45 0.94 -19.61
N LEU A 72 -22.49 1.41 -18.81
CA LEU A 72 -22.31 2.85 -18.60
C LEU A 72 -22.03 3.57 -19.92
N ALA A 73 -21.27 2.96 -20.84
CA ALA A 73 -21.00 3.54 -22.15
C ALA A 73 -22.27 3.63 -23.02
N GLU A 74 -23.09 2.58 -23.04
CA GLU A 74 -24.36 2.59 -23.77
C GLU A 74 -25.36 3.60 -23.22
N ILE A 75 -25.39 3.80 -21.89
CA ILE A 75 -26.22 4.81 -21.25
C ILE A 75 -25.69 6.21 -21.59
N ALA A 76 -24.38 6.43 -21.49
CA ALA A 76 -23.77 7.70 -21.88
C ALA A 76 -24.13 8.04 -23.33
N ASP A 77 -24.01 7.11 -24.27
CA ASP A 77 -24.32 7.34 -25.69
C ASP A 77 -25.81 7.61 -25.96
N ALA A 78 -26.71 7.10 -25.12
CA ALA A 78 -28.15 7.27 -25.29
C ALA A 78 -28.72 8.55 -24.65
N HIS A 79 -28.07 9.05 -23.59
CA HIS A 79 -28.59 10.13 -22.74
C HIS A 79 -27.57 11.27 -22.64
N ASP A 80 -27.30 11.93 -23.76
CA ASP A 80 -26.23 12.94 -23.89
C ASP A 80 -26.51 14.29 -23.21
N ASP A 81 -27.79 14.60 -22.95
CA ASP A 81 -28.23 15.86 -22.30
C ASP A 81 -29.01 15.66 -20.98
N ASP A 82 -29.24 14.41 -20.54
CA ASP A 82 -29.94 14.15 -19.28
C ASP A 82 -28.98 14.30 -18.09
N ILE A 83 -29.11 15.43 -17.39
CA ILE A 83 -28.23 15.80 -16.27
C ILE A 83 -28.31 14.76 -15.14
N ALA A 84 -29.51 14.25 -14.84
CA ALA A 84 -29.71 13.35 -13.71
C ALA A 84 -29.02 12.02 -13.98
N ILE A 85 -29.20 11.47 -15.19
CA ILE A 85 -28.53 10.25 -15.64
C ILE A 85 -27.02 10.44 -15.70
N LEU A 86 -26.54 11.50 -16.35
CA LEU A 86 -25.10 11.71 -16.52
C LEU A 86 -24.37 11.95 -15.20
N SER A 87 -24.98 12.71 -14.28
CA SER A 87 -24.42 12.93 -12.94
C SER A 87 -24.33 11.62 -12.15
N ARG A 88 -25.39 10.79 -12.21
CA ARG A 88 -25.40 9.48 -11.56
C ARG A 88 -24.40 8.52 -12.18
N LEU A 89 -24.30 8.49 -13.50
CA LEU A 89 -23.34 7.69 -14.26
C LEU A 89 -21.90 8.05 -13.88
N GLY A 90 -21.57 9.34 -13.80
CA GLY A 90 -20.25 9.81 -13.35
C GLY A 90 -19.86 9.28 -11.97
N MET A 91 -20.83 9.21 -11.03
CA MET A 91 -20.62 8.61 -9.72
C MET A 91 -20.43 7.08 -9.80
N CYS A 92 -21.18 6.39 -10.68
CA CYS A 92 -21.08 4.94 -10.84
C CYS A 92 -19.73 4.46 -11.40
N LEU A 93 -18.91 5.33 -12.01
CA LEU A 93 -17.57 4.96 -12.49
C LEU A 93 -16.66 4.40 -11.37
N GLU A 94 -16.92 4.77 -10.12
CA GLU A 94 -16.22 4.20 -8.96
C GLU A 94 -16.48 2.70 -8.78
N ALA A 95 -17.71 2.23 -9.04
CA ALA A 95 -18.05 0.82 -8.96
C ALA A 95 -17.42 -0.03 -10.07
N VAL A 96 -16.90 0.63 -11.10
CA VAL A 96 -16.29 0.00 -12.28
C VAL A 96 -14.76 -0.04 -12.18
N ARG A 97 -14.18 0.59 -11.16
CA ARG A 97 -12.75 0.52 -10.84
C ARG A 97 -12.48 -0.44 -9.68
N ASP A 98 -11.24 -0.90 -9.62
CA ASP A 98 -10.69 -1.41 -8.37
C ASP A 98 -10.25 -0.22 -7.51
N ILE A 99 -11.01 0.08 -6.46
CA ILE A 99 -10.71 1.23 -5.59
C ILE A 99 -9.71 0.89 -4.49
N ASP A 100 -9.48 -0.40 -4.24
CA ASP A 100 -8.50 -0.87 -3.27
C ASP A 100 -7.12 -0.88 -3.92
N ASP A 101 -7.03 -1.19 -5.22
CA ASP A 101 -5.82 -1.05 -6.02
C ASP A 101 -5.50 0.41 -6.37
N LEU A 102 -5.04 1.16 -5.38
CA LEU A 102 -4.64 2.56 -5.53
C LEU A 102 -3.44 2.73 -6.48
N ASN A 103 -2.69 1.66 -6.75
CA ASN A 103 -1.58 1.66 -7.70
C ASN A 103 -1.98 1.31 -9.14
N ALA A 104 -3.25 0.99 -9.40
CA ALA A 104 -3.73 0.73 -10.75
C ALA A 104 -3.49 1.93 -11.70
N PRO A 105 -3.00 1.67 -12.93
CA PRO A 105 -2.85 2.71 -13.94
C PRO A 105 -4.21 3.31 -14.36
N PRO A 106 -4.21 4.42 -15.13
CA PRO A 106 -5.43 5.00 -15.68
C PRO A 106 -6.29 3.97 -16.42
N PRO A 107 -7.64 4.03 -16.31
CA PRO A 107 -8.50 3.10 -17.02
C PRO A 107 -8.46 3.33 -18.54
N GLU A 108 -8.48 2.24 -19.30
CA GLU A 108 -8.45 2.30 -20.77
C GLU A 108 -9.85 2.46 -21.39
N HIS A 109 -10.91 2.08 -20.67
CA HIS A 109 -12.26 2.08 -21.23
C HIS A 109 -12.73 3.52 -21.54
N PRO A 110 -13.23 3.82 -22.75
CA PRO A 110 -13.47 5.20 -23.20
C PRO A 110 -14.54 5.95 -22.39
N VAL A 111 -15.47 5.23 -21.74
CA VAL A 111 -16.53 5.83 -20.92
C VAL A 111 -15.99 6.80 -19.87
N PHE A 112 -14.83 6.53 -19.27
CA PHE A 112 -14.28 7.40 -18.23
C PHE A 112 -13.92 8.78 -18.79
N GLN A 113 -13.15 8.83 -19.89
CA GLN A 113 -12.79 10.08 -20.56
C GLN A 113 -14.02 10.80 -21.14
N THR A 114 -14.97 10.06 -21.71
CA THR A 114 -16.24 10.60 -22.21
C THR A 114 -16.99 11.32 -21.10
N MET A 115 -17.12 10.70 -19.94
CA MET A 115 -17.88 11.26 -18.82
C MET A 115 -17.20 12.47 -18.19
N VAL A 116 -15.88 12.46 -18.01
CA VAL A 116 -15.14 13.65 -17.55
C VAL A 116 -15.41 14.82 -18.49
N THR A 117 -15.24 14.61 -19.79
CA THR A 117 -15.43 15.66 -20.81
C THR A 117 -16.85 16.22 -20.83
N ARG A 118 -17.85 15.34 -20.72
CA ARG A 118 -19.27 15.75 -20.76
C ARG A 118 -19.69 16.47 -19.47
N LEU A 119 -19.32 15.95 -18.31
CA LEU A 119 -19.68 16.54 -17.02
C LEU A 119 -18.96 17.86 -16.78
N ASP A 120 -17.74 18.04 -17.28
CA ASP A 120 -17.02 19.32 -17.26
C ASP A 120 -17.78 20.40 -18.05
N ARG A 121 -18.22 20.08 -19.27
CA ARG A 121 -19.08 20.98 -20.08
C ARG A 121 -20.40 21.30 -19.40
N LEU A 122 -21.05 20.31 -18.79
CA LEU A 122 -22.31 20.52 -18.07
C LEU A 122 -22.11 21.42 -16.85
N THR A 123 -20.99 21.28 -16.14
CA THR A 123 -20.69 22.12 -14.97
C THR A 123 -20.65 23.61 -15.34
N ALA A 124 -20.05 23.96 -16.47
CA ALA A 124 -20.06 25.34 -16.97
C ALA A 124 -21.47 25.84 -17.33
N ARG A 125 -22.36 24.97 -17.81
CA ARG A 125 -23.75 25.32 -18.16
C ARG A 125 -24.64 25.56 -16.94
N TYR A 126 -24.40 24.82 -15.86
CA TYR A 126 -25.21 24.87 -14.63
C TYR A 126 -24.57 25.73 -13.52
N GLU A 127 -23.55 26.53 -13.82
CA GLU A 127 -22.91 27.38 -12.83
C GLU A 127 -23.90 28.35 -12.16
N GLY A 128 -23.90 28.36 -10.83
CA GLY A 128 -24.82 29.15 -9.99
C GLY A 128 -26.23 28.58 -9.86
N GLN A 129 -26.53 27.44 -10.50
CA GLN A 129 -27.85 26.81 -10.45
C GLN A 129 -27.92 25.69 -9.39
N PRO A 130 -29.10 25.37 -8.85
CA PRO A 130 -29.26 24.28 -7.88
C PRO A 130 -28.73 22.93 -8.38
N GLU A 131 -28.82 22.67 -9.69
CA GLU A 131 -28.36 21.45 -10.34
C GLU A 131 -26.83 21.35 -10.43
N GLN A 132 -26.09 22.43 -10.17
CA GLN A 132 -24.63 22.44 -10.24
C GLN A 132 -24.01 21.40 -9.31
N GLU A 133 -24.56 21.27 -8.09
CA GLU A 133 -24.00 20.38 -7.07
C GLU A 133 -24.00 18.92 -7.54
N GLN A 134 -25.10 18.44 -8.14
CA GLN A 134 -25.16 17.05 -8.61
C GLN A 134 -24.19 16.79 -9.77
N VAL A 135 -24.01 17.75 -10.69
CA VAL A 135 -23.07 17.62 -11.81
C VAL A 135 -21.63 17.60 -11.30
N LEU A 136 -21.29 18.50 -10.38
CA LEU A 136 -19.97 18.55 -9.74
C LEU A 136 -19.64 17.25 -9.00
N ARG A 137 -20.62 16.63 -8.33
CA ARG A 137 -20.42 15.32 -7.68
C ARG A 137 -20.08 14.23 -8.70
N GLY A 138 -20.80 14.18 -9.82
CA GLY A 138 -20.50 13.26 -10.91
C GLY A 138 -19.11 13.51 -11.50
N LEU A 139 -18.77 14.78 -11.77
CA LEU A 139 -17.50 15.19 -12.37
C LEU A 139 -16.31 14.86 -11.45
N ALA A 140 -16.42 15.20 -10.17
CA ALA A 140 -15.39 14.92 -9.17
C ALA A 140 -15.05 13.42 -9.11
N THR A 141 -16.06 12.56 -9.06
CA THR A 141 -15.84 11.10 -9.05
C THR A 141 -15.27 10.62 -10.38
N ALA A 142 -15.84 11.03 -11.52
CA ALA A 142 -15.35 10.64 -12.84
C ALA A 142 -13.88 11.01 -13.05
N ALA A 143 -13.50 12.25 -12.68
CA ALA A 143 -12.14 12.75 -12.80
C ALA A 143 -11.18 12.02 -11.84
N ARG A 144 -11.59 11.77 -10.58
CA ARG A 144 -10.78 10.99 -9.62
C ARG A 144 -10.53 9.55 -10.10
N MET A 145 -11.50 8.94 -10.78
CA MET A 145 -11.41 7.57 -11.33
C MET A 145 -10.48 7.45 -12.54
N MET A 146 -10.11 8.57 -13.16
CA MET A 146 -9.10 8.63 -14.22
C MET A 146 -7.66 8.68 -13.68
N ALA A 147 -7.43 8.17 -12.46
CA ALA A 147 -6.17 8.29 -11.76
C ALA A 147 -5.66 9.75 -11.81
N ARG A 148 -4.40 10.01 -12.17
CA ARG A 148 -3.81 11.37 -12.14
C ARG A 148 -4.11 12.22 -13.37
N GLN A 149 -4.84 11.69 -14.36
CA GLN A 149 -5.03 12.35 -15.66
C GLN A 149 -5.89 13.62 -15.57
N HIS A 150 -6.75 13.73 -14.54
CA HIS A 150 -7.71 14.83 -14.36
C HIS A 150 -7.72 15.40 -12.93
N ASP A 151 -6.57 15.41 -12.25
CA ASP A 151 -6.47 15.84 -10.85
C ASP A 151 -6.94 17.28 -10.62
N ALA A 152 -6.65 18.20 -11.55
CA ALA A 152 -7.09 19.58 -11.45
C ALA A 152 -8.62 19.70 -11.49
N ILE A 153 -9.28 18.95 -12.38
CA ILE A 153 -10.74 18.93 -12.49
C ILE A 153 -11.37 18.31 -11.22
N ALA A 154 -10.80 17.21 -10.73
CA ALA A 154 -11.28 16.55 -9.52
C ALA A 154 -11.18 17.48 -8.30
N GLU A 155 -10.01 18.09 -8.07
CA GLU A 155 -9.77 18.99 -6.95
C GLU A 155 -10.65 20.25 -7.01
N ASP A 156 -10.74 20.91 -8.17
CA ASP A 156 -11.60 22.07 -8.36
C ASP A 156 -13.07 21.74 -8.08
N SER A 157 -13.55 20.62 -8.64
CA SER A 157 -14.94 20.18 -8.44
C SER A 157 -15.24 19.94 -6.95
N LEU A 158 -14.32 19.30 -6.23
CA LEU A 158 -14.47 19.04 -4.80
C LEU A 158 -14.44 20.32 -3.95
N ARG A 159 -13.61 21.31 -4.32
CA ARG A 159 -13.58 22.60 -3.65
C ARG A 159 -14.87 23.40 -3.88
N ARG A 160 -15.38 23.43 -5.11
CA ARG A 160 -16.66 24.09 -5.44
C ARG A 160 -17.84 23.45 -4.73
N LEU A 161 -17.84 22.13 -4.54
CA LEU A 161 -18.83 21.45 -3.70
C LEU A 161 -18.80 21.99 -2.25
N ILE A 162 -17.61 22.16 -1.66
CA ILE A 162 -17.45 22.75 -0.33
C ILE A 162 -17.90 24.22 -0.30
N GLU A 163 -17.69 24.98 -1.38
CA GLU A 163 -18.20 26.37 -1.46
C GLU A 163 -19.74 26.42 -1.49
N ILE A 164 -20.38 25.47 -2.17
CA ILE A 164 -21.85 25.35 -2.23
C ILE A 164 -22.44 24.99 -0.86
N ASP A 165 -21.87 23.97 -0.20
CA ASP A 165 -22.28 23.56 1.15
C ASP A 165 -21.05 23.27 2.03
N PRO A 166 -20.57 24.28 2.78
CA PRO A 166 -19.41 24.13 3.65
C PRO A 166 -19.63 23.21 4.84
N GLN A 167 -20.87 22.93 5.21
CA GLN A 167 -21.23 22.13 6.38
C GLN A 167 -21.44 20.64 6.04
N ARG A 168 -21.40 20.30 4.75
CA ARG A 168 -21.54 18.92 4.29
C ARG A 168 -20.25 18.14 4.51
N SER A 169 -20.20 17.36 5.60
CA SER A 169 -19.06 16.49 5.94
C SER A 169 -18.58 15.63 4.75
N ALA A 170 -19.50 15.08 3.96
CA ALA A 170 -19.17 14.24 2.79
C ALA A 170 -18.31 14.96 1.73
N HIS A 171 -18.45 16.28 1.57
CA HIS A 171 -17.67 17.05 0.59
C HIS A 171 -16.21 17.16 1.04
N HIS A 172 -16.00 17.44 2.33
CA HIS A 172 -14.67 17.44 2.96
C HIS A 172 -14.05 16.05 2.97
N TYR A 173 -14.84 15.01 3.23
CA TYR A 173 -14.37 13.62 3.20
C TYR A 173 -13.85 13.24 1.81
N ASN A 174 -14.61 13.56 0.75
CA ASN A 174 -14.21 13.24 -0.62
C ASN A 174 -12.95 14.01 -1.05
N LEU A 175 -12.79 15.27 -0.59
CA LEU A 175 -11.55 16.03 -0.80
C LEU A 175 -10.37 15.40 -0.05
N GLY A 176 -10.58 14.96 1.19
CA GLY A 176 -9.59 14.23 1.98
C GLY A 176 -9.17 12.90 1.34
N LEU A 177 -10.13 12.15 0.79
CA LEU A 177 -9.89 10.92 0.04
C LEU A 177 -9.11 11.20 -1.25
N PHE A 178 -9.47 12.25 -1.98
CA PHE A 178 -8.71 12.68 -3.16
C PHE A 178 -7.24 12.96 -2.80
N TYR A 179 -6.99 13.75 -1.76
CA TYR A 179 -5.62 14.04 -1.33
C TYR A 179 -4.85 12.79 -0.86
N LYS A 180 -5.50 11.89 -0.09
CA LYS A 180 -4.91 10.60 0.31
C LYS A 180 -4.46 9.80 -0.92
N THR A 181 -5.35 9.66 -1.89
CA THR A 181 -5.10 8.88 -3.13
C THR A 181 -4.14 9.58 -4.11
N ARG A 182 -3.57 10.72 -3.74
CA ARG A 182 -2.50 11.41 -4.48
C ARG A 182 -1.22 11.58 -3.68
N GLY A 183 -1.16 11.06 -2.46
CA GLY A 183 -0.03 11.24 -1.55
C GLY A 183 0.12 12.66 -1.00
N ARG A 184 -0.89 13.52 -1.20
CA ARG A 184 -0.92 14.90 -0.70
C ARG A 184 -1.41 14.92 0.76
N PHE A 185 -0.64 14.25 1.60
CA PHE A 185 -1.09 13.85 2.92
C PHE A 185 -1.37 15.03 3.85
N ALA A 186 -0.61 16.12 3.76
CA ALA A 186 -0.81 17.31 4.59
C ALA A 186 -2.17 17.98 4.29
N GLU A 187 -2.53 18.16 3.02
CA GLU A 187 -3.85 18.65 2.65
C GLU A 187 -4.95 17.64 3.01
N GLY A 188 -4.67 16.35 2.89
CA GLY A 188 -5.53 15.26 3.33
C GLY A 188 -5.86 15.31 4.83
N VAL A 189 -4.90 15.68 5.69
CA VAL A 189 -5.15 15.88 7.13
C VAL A 189 -6.15 17.01 7.35
N VAL A 190 -6.00 18.14 6.66
CA VAL A 190 -6.88 19.30 6.82
C VAL A 190 -8.32 18.94 6.42
N ALA A 191 -8.49 18.35 5.23
CA ALA A 191 -9.82 18.00 4.71
C ALA A 191 -10.51 16.91 5.54
N ASN A 192 -9.82 15.82 5.91
CA ASN A 192 -10.44 14.78 6.73
C ASN A 192 -10.74 15.26 8.16
N ARG A 193 -9.94 16.17 8.72
CA ARG A 193 -10.26 16.79 10.03
C ARG A 193 -11.52 17.64 9.96
N ALA A 194 -11.69 18.42 8.89
CA ALA A 194 -12.92 19.17 8.65
C ALA A 194 -14.12 18.21 8.52
N ALA A 195 -13.98 17.14 7.74
CA ALA A 195 -15.01 16.12 7.58
C ALA A 195 -15.42 15.49 8.93
N ALA A 196 -14.44 15.07 9.74
CA ALA A 196 -14.67 14.49 11.06
C ALA A 196 -15.37 15.48 12.01
N SER A 197 -14.98 16.77 11.98
CA SER A 197 -15.58 17.80 12.84
C SER A 197 -17.03 18.17 12.50
N LEU A 198 -17.44 17.95 11.24
CA LEU A 198 -18.78 18.24 10.74
C LEU A 198 -19.71 17.02 10.82
N SER A 199 -19.14 15.83 11.06
CA SER A 199 -19.94 14.61 11.22
C SER A 199 -20.58 14.57 12.60
N GLN A 200 -21.85 14.18 12.67
CA GLN A 200 -22.57 14.00 13.94
C GLN A 200 -22.13 12.73 14.67
N GLU A 201 -21.62 11.75 13.92
CA GLU A 201 -21.15 10.47 14.41
C GLU A 201 -19.72 10.22 13.91
N ALA A 202 -18.93 9.47 14.68
CA ALA A 202 -17.62 9.04 14.23
C ALA A 202 -17.79 8.09 13.03
N VAL A 203 -17.13 8.40 11.91
CA VAL A 203 -17.14 7.58 10.70
C VAL A 203 -15.76 6.96 10.53
N ASP A 204 -15.68 5.63 10.68
CA ASP A 204 -14.41 4.89 10.65
C ASP A 204 -13.59 5.18 9.39
N SER A 205 -14.22 5.28 8.22
CA SER A 205 -13.50 5.58 6.96
C SER A 205 -12.84 6.97 6.97
N THR A 206 -13.46 7.94 7.65
CA THR A 206 -12.89 9.29 7.80
C THR A 206 -11.70 9.27 8.74
N GLU A 207 -11.80 8.55 9.87
CA GLU A 207 -10.70 8.40 10.82
C GLU A 207 -9.53 7.60 10.22
N TRP A 208 -9.80 6.54 9.46
CA TRP A 208 -8.78 5.81 8.69
C TRP A 208 -8.04 6.72 7.71
N ASN A 209 -8.77 7.51 6.90
CA ASN A 209 -8.16 8.44 5.97
C ASN A 209 -7.34 9.52 6.69
N LEU A 210 -7.86 10.05 7.80
CA LEU A 210 -7.15 11.03 8.63
C LEU A 210 -5.87 10.44 9.23
N GLY A 211 -5.91 9.23 9.77
CA GLY A 211 -4.77 8.55 10.37
C GLY A 211 -3.69 8.20 9.34
N ILE A 212 -4.07 7.71 8.16
CA ILE A 212 -3.16 7.43 7.05
C ILE A 212 -2.50 8.75 6.58
N CYS A 213 -3.30 9.80 6.35
CA CYS A 213 -2.78 11.11 5.98
C CYS A 213 -1.87 11.71 7.06
N ALA A 214 -2.21 11.61 8.34
CA ALA A 214 -1.36 12.12 9.41
C ALA A 214 -0.03 11.37 9.48
N THR A 215 -0.05 10.05 9.32
CA THR A 215 1.16 9.22 9.26
C THR A 215 2.01 9.58 8.03
N GLY A 216 1.39 9.70 6.86
CA GLY A 216 2.04 10.09 5.61
C GLY A 216 2.63 11.51 5.62
N ALA A 217 1.95 12.45 6.26
CA ALA A 217 2.43 13.82 6.49
C ALA A 217 3.49 13.91 7.60
N ARG A 218 3.77 12.80 8.30
CA ARG A 218 4.61 12.72 9.50
C ARG A 218 4.15 13.65 10.63
N ASP A 219 2.86 13.92 10.69
CA ASP A 219 2.20 14.57 11.83
C ASP A 219 1.95 13.51 12.92
N ALA A 220 3.01 13.21 13.68
CA ALA A 220 3.00 12.16 14.68
C ALA A 220 1.96 12.39 15.80
N ALA A 221 1.70 13.65 16.14
CA ALA A 221 0.74 14.00 17.19
C ALA A 221 -0.69 13.67 16.74
N THR A 222 -1.08 14.12 15.53
CA THR A 222 -2.40 13.81 14.98
C THR A 222 -2.54 12.30 14.71
N ALA A 223 -1.50 11.65 14.17
CA ALA A 223 -1.55 10.21 13.92
C ALA A 223 -1.74 9.42 15.22
N LEU A 224 -1.01 9.76 16.29
CA LEU A 224 -1.13 9.11 17.59
C LEU A 224 -2.55 9.28 18.17
N ASP A 225 -3.09 10.50 18.11
CA ASP A 225 -4.44 10.79 18.59
C ASP A 225 -5.50 9.97 17.86
N VAL A 226 -5.48 10.01 16.52
CA VAL A 226 -6.43 9.27 15.67
C VAL A 226 -6.35 7.78 15.97
N TRP A 227 -5.15 7.19 15.94
CA TRP A 227 -5.00 5.76 16.18
C TRP A 227 -5.44 5.35 17.59
N LYS A 228 -5.19 6.18 18.61
CA LYS A 228 -5.73 5.95 19.96
C LYS A 228 -7.25 6.08 20.03
N ARG A 229 -7.85 7.04 19.32
CA ARG A 229 -9.33 7.16 19.19
C ARG A 229 -9.94 5.95 18.49
N MET A 230 -9.20 5.32 17.57
CA MET A 230 -9.56 4.05 16.92
C MET A 230 -9.10 2.80 17.71
N GLU A 231 -8.86 2.96 19.01
CA GLU A 231 -8.53 1.89 19.97
C GLU A 231 -7.26 1.09 19.63
N GLN A 232 -6.37 1.65 18.81
CA GLN A 232 -5.10 1.02 18.48
C GLN A 232 -4.12 1.11 19.66
N LYS A 233 -3.45 -0.03 19.94
CA LYS A 233 -2.43 -0.12 20.98
C LYS A 233 -1.10 0.41 20.48
N ILE A 234 -0.98 1.74 20.48
CA ILE A 234 0.12 2.46 19.84
C ILE A 234 0.66 3.57 20.75
N GLU A 235 1.96 3.77 20.74
CA GLU A 235 2.67 4.79 21.53
C GLU A 235 3.68 5.53 20.64
N PRO A 236 4.26 6.67 21.07
CA PRO A 236 5.38 7.26 20.35
C PRO A 236 6.49 6.22 20.13
N GLY A 237 6.87 5.99 18.88
CA GLY A 237 7.81 4.94 18.50
C GLY A 237 9.06 5.48 17.82
N ARG A 238 9.74 4.60 17.07
CA ARG A 238 10.90 4.98 16.25
C ARG A 238 10.46 5.91 15.13
N PHE A 239 11.43 6.44 14.39
CA PHE A 239 11.21 7.27 13.18
C PHE A 239 10.39 8.56 13.38
N ARG A 240 10.12 8.93 14.65
CA ARG A 240 9.19 9.98 15.05
C ARG A 240 7.77 9.70 14.56
N LEU A 241 7.36 8.43 14.54
CA LEU A 241 6.00 8.00 14.23
C LEU A 241 5.47 7.14 15.38
N PRO A 242 4.13 7.08 15.56
CA PRO A 242 3.53 6.17 16.52
C PRO A 242 3.76 4.71 16.12
N GLU A 243 4.17 3.85 17.05
CA GLU A 243 4.39 2.42 16.81
C GLU A 243 3.73 1.55 17.88
N GLY A 244 3.37 0.32 17.50
CA GLY A 244 2.72 -0.68 18.33
C GLY A 244 3.07 -2.10 17.89
N GLY A 245 2.56 -3.10 18.61
CA GLY A 245 2.77 -4.50 18.28
C GLY A 245 1.75 -4.98 17.23
N TYR A 246 2.20 -5.17 15.99
CA TYR A 246 1.38 -5.69 14.90
C TYR A 246 2.00 -6.95 14.27
N PRO A 247 1.19 -7.90 13.78
CA PRO A 247 1.71 -8.97 12.94
C PRO A 247 2.39 -8.41 11.70
N ALA A 248 3.48 -9.04 11.27
CA ALA A 248 4.08 -8.77 9.98
C ALA A 248 3.03 -8.90 8.87
N CYS A 249 3.16 -8.10 7.81
CA CYS A 249 2.23 -8.13 6.69
C CYS A 249 2.97 -8.14 5.36
N LYS A 250 2.25 -8.48 4.29
CA LYS A 250 2.77 -8.39 2.93
C LYS A 250 2.40 -7.03 2.34
N VAL A 251 3.37 -6.42 1.67
CA VAL A 251 3.15 -5.19 0.89
C VAL A 251 3.65 -5.42 -0.53
N ARG A 252 2.86 -5.00 -1.51
CA ARG A 252 3.31 -4.88 -2.89
C ARG A 252 4.04 -3.55 -3.04
N LEU A 253 5.36 -3.61 -2.99
CA LEU A 253 6.25 -2.49 -3.25
C LEU A 253 6.22 -2.18 -4.74
N ALA A 254 6.37 -0.91 -5.07
CA ALA A 254 6.35 -0.38 -6.43
C ALA A 254 7.53 0.57 -6.60
N ALA A 255 8.15 0.55 -7.79
CA ALA A 255 9.23 1.45 -8.18
C ALA A 255 8.81 2.93 -8.12
N LEU A 256 7.54 3.21 -8.41
CA LEU A 256 6.91 4.52 -8.28
C LEU A 256 5.68 4.39 -7.38
N PRO A 257 5.83 4.48 -6.05
CA PRO A 257 4.69 4.43 -5.15
C PRO A 257 3.71 5.57 -5.41
N LEU A 258 2.46 5.39 -4.97
CA LEU A 258 1.35 6.33 -5.19
C LEU A 258 1.78 7.80 -5.07
N ALA A 259 2.43 8.19 -3.97
CA ALA A 259 2.80 9.58 -3.67
C ALA A 259 3.87 10.18 -4.60
N GLU A 260 4.63 9.35 -5.31
CA GLU A 260 5.74 9.79 -6.19
C GLU A 260 5.32 9.85 -7.67
N ARG A 261 4.08 9.43 -7.99
CA ARG A 261 3.55 9.47 -9.36
C ARG A 261 3.05 10.85 -9.78
N THR A 262 3.13 11.11 -11.07
CA THR A 262 2.64 12.32 -11.75
C THR A 262 1.74 11.93 -12.92
N ALA A 263 1.04 12.88 -13.54
CA ALA A 263 0.15 12.58 -14.68
C ALA A 263 0.91 11.98 -15.89
N ASP A 264 2.16 12.40 -16.12
CA ASP A 264 3.04 11.89 -17.17
C ASP A 264 3.69 10.54 -16.83
N ARG A 265 3.69 10.14 -15.56
CA ARG A 265 4.25 8.89 -15.05
C ARG A 265 3.31 8.26 -14.03
N ASP A 266 2.10 7.92 -14.49
CA ASP A 266 1.03 7.38 -13.67
C ASP A 266 0.96 5.84 -13.74
N ASP A 267 2.11 5.19 -13.58
CA ASP A 267 2.26 3.74 -13.57
C ASP A 267 3.20 3.35 -12.41
N PRO A 268 2.92 2.25 -11.68
CA PRO A 268 3.74 1.84 -10.53
C PRO A 268 5.14 1.34 -10.91
N GLY A 269 5.38 1.02 -12.19
CA GLY A 269 6.63 0.42 -12.66
C GLY A 269 6.77 -1.03 -12.22
N GLU A 270 8.01 -1.46 -11.98
CA GLU A 270 8.26 -2.80 -11.41
C GLU A 270 7.68 -2.90 -9.99
N GLU A 271 7.10 -4.05 -9.69
CA GLU A 271 6.50 -4.33 -8.39
C GLU A 271 7.05 -5.63 -7.79
N GLU A 272 7.26 -5.64 -6.48
CA GLU A 272 7.68 -6.82 -5.73
C GLU A 272 6.85 -6.94 -4.45
N THR A 273 6.30 -8.14 -4.19
CA THR A 273 5.55 -8.36 -2.95
C THR A 273 6.42 -9.00 -1.88
N VAL A 274 6.64 -8.29 -0.78
CA VAL A 274 7.52 -8.73 0.31
C VAL A 274 6.84 -8.68 1.66
N TRP A 275 7.44 -9.34 2.65
CA TRP A 275 7.05 -9.19 4.05
C TRP A 275 7.73 -7.97 4.67
N ILE A 276 6.99 -7.23 5.48
CA ILE A 276 7.52 -6.11 6.27
C ILE A 276 7.22 -6.32 7.76
N GLU A 277 8.06 -5.71 8.60
CA GLU A 277 7.73 -5.51 10.00
C GLU A 277 6.72 -4.36 10.08
N ARG A 278 5.49 -4.66 10.50
CA ARG A 278 4.42 -3.67 10.61
C ARG A 278 4.52 -2.94 11.94
N LEU A 279 4.53 -1.61 11.87
CA LEU A 279 4.75 -0.74 13.03
C LEU A 279 3.48 -0.01 13.47
N SER A 280 2.57 0.28 12.53
CA SER A 280 1.24 0.83 12.83
C SER A 280 0.17 0.21 11.92
N PRO A 281 -1.10 0.66 12.00
CA PRO A 281 -2.12 0.25 11.04
C PRO A 281 -1.76 0.56 9.58
N CYS A 282 -0.85 1.48 9.29
CA CYS A 282 -0.60 1.94 7.92
C CYS A 282 0.87 2.19 7.58
N HIS A 283 1.84 1.83 8.42
CA HIS A 283 3.25 1.94 8.07
C HIS A 283 4.09 0.80 8.66
N GLY A 284 5.26 0.59 8.08
CA GLY A 284 6.23 -0.35 8.61
C GLY A 284 7.60 -0.24 7.93
N ILE A 285 8.51 -1.12 8.34
CA ILE A 285 9.90 -1.14 7.90
C ILE A 285 10.17 -2.40 7.07
N ILE A 286 10.87 -2.22 5.94
CA ILE A 286 11.23 -3.33 5.06
C ILE A 286 12.28 -4.20 5.74
N ARG A 287 11.93 -5.46 6.01
CA ARG A 287 12.85 -6.47 6.60
C ARG A 287 13.14 -7.65 5.66
N SER A 288 12.70 -7.54 4.42
CA SER A 288 12.95 -8.52 3.37
C SER A 288 14.08 -8.04 2.48
N VAL A 289 14.88 -8.97 1.97
CA VAL A 289 15.79 -8.72 0.85
C VAL A 289 14.95 -8.61 -0.42
N LEU A 290 15.20 -7.58 -1.21
CA LEU A 290 14.52 -7.34 -2.48
C LEU A 290 15.30 -7.97 -3.63
N TYR A 291 14.59 -8.49 -4.62
CA TYR A 291 15.18 -9.07 -5.83
C TYR A 291 15.15 -8.09 -7.01
N GLY A 292 14.09 -7.29 -7.12
CA GLY A 292 13.93 -6.26 -8.14
C GLY A 292 14.50 -4.92 -7.69
N ASP A 293 14.79 -4.05 -8.66
CA ASP A 293 15.11 -2.65 -8.40
C ASP A 293 13.81 -1.84 -8.33
N VAL A 294 13.04 -2.08 -7.26
CA VAL A 294 11.76 -1.39 -7.00
C VAL A 294 11.97 -0.04 -6.29
N GLY A 295 13.16 0.53 -6.41
CA GLY A 295 13.47 1.87 -5.93
C GLY A 295 13.34 2.05 -4.42
N VAL A 296 13.23 0.99 -3.61
CA VAL A 296 13.28 0.94 -2.13
C VAL A 296 14.27 -0.11 -1.68
N ASP A 297 14.70 -0.07 -0.42
CA ASP A 297 15.67 -1.02 0.12
C ASP A 297 15.34 -1.45 1.55
N TYR A 298 16.02 -2.48 2.03
CA TYR A 298 15.95 -2.96 3.40
C TYR A 298 16.14 -1.80 4.39
N GLY A 299 15.23 -1.74 5.35
CA GLY A 299 15.21 -0.73 6.39
C GLY A 299 14.49 0.56 6.02
N ASP A 300 14.11 0.77 4.75
CA ASP A 300 13.23 1.89 4.40
C ASP A 300 11.88 1.77 5.12
N VAL A 301 11.36 2.92 5.54
CA VAL A 301 10.06 3.02 6.21
C VAL A 301 9.03 3.43 5.17
N ILE A 302 8.00 2.61 4.99
CA ILE A 302 6.98 2.79 3.96
C ILE A 302 5.59 2.97 4.58
N LEU A 303 4.74 3.67 3.84
CA LEU A 303 3.32 3.84 4.12
C LEU A 303 2.51 2.89 3.22
N MET A 304 1.47 2.30 3.79
CA MET A 304 0.51 1.42 3.12
C MET A 304 -0.93 1.82 3.44
N ASP A 305 -1.89 1.41 2.62
CA ASP A 305 -3.31 1.53 2.98
C ASP A 305 -3.72 0.44 3.98
N GLY A 306 -4.82 0.66 4.71
CA GLY A 306 -5.46 -0.34 5.56
C GLY A 306 -6.31 -1.35 4.79
N ALA A 307 -6.69 -1.04 3.54
CA ALA A 307 -7.40 -1.97 2.66
C ALA A 307 -6.41 -2.85 1.86
N PRO A 308 -6.56 -4.19 1.87
CA PRO A 308 -5.71 -5.07 1.07
C PRO A 308 -6.14 -5.07 -0.41
N ILE A 309 -5.16 -5.11 -1.32
CA ILE A 309 -5.39 -5.21 -2.77
C ILE A 309 -5.61 -6.65 -3.25
N THR A 310 -5.08 -7.62 -2.50
CA THR A 310 -5.24 -9.04 -2.82
C THR A 310 -4.91 -9.89 -1.60
N HIS A 311 -5.09 -11.21 -1.72
CA HIS A 311 -4.71 -12.19 -0.71
C HIS A 311 -3.84 -13.28 -1.34
N HIS A 312 -2.83 -13.72 -0.61
CA HIS A 312 -1.99 -14.86 -0.98
C HIS A 312 -2.32 -16.06 -0.09
N THR A 313 -2.61 -17.20 -0.73
CA THR A 313 -2.93 -18.45 -0.05
C THR A 313 -1.66 -19.18 0.39
N TYR A 314 -1.56 -19.51 1.68
CA TYR A 314 -0.52 -20.36 2.24
C TYR A 314 -1.17 -21.48 3.05
N GLY A 315 -1.28 -22.67 2.46
CA GLY A 315 -2.12 -23.73 3.02
C GLY A 315 -3.57 -23.28 3.09
N ASP A 316 -4.15 -23.27 4.29
CA ASP A 316 -5.52 -22.80 4.53
C ASP A 316 -5.60 -21.31 4.90
N GLU A 317 -4.46 -20.63 5.09
CA GLU A 317 -4.43 -19.21 5.47
C GLU A 317 -4.48 -18.28 4.26
N GLN A 318 -5.26 -17.20 4.40
CA GLN A 318 -5.29 -16.09 3.45
C GLN A 318 -4.53 -14.91 4.03
N ILE A 319 -3.39 -14.58 3.42
CA ILE A 319 -2.54 -13.47 3.88
C ILE A 319 -2.84 -12.23 3.04
N PRO A 320 -3.30 -11.12 3.66
CA PRO A 320 -3.56 -9.88 2.94
C PRO A 320 -2.27 -9.26 2.41
N VAL A 321 -2.37 -8.67 1.23
CA VAL A 321 -1.31 -7.86 0.59
C VAL A 321 -1.80 -6.43 0.50
N PHE A 322 -1.05 -5.49 1.08
CA PHE A 322 -1.37 -4.07 1.09
C PHE A 322 -0.61 -3.31 -0.01
N PRO A 323 -1.14 -2.18 -0.50
CA PRO A 323 -0.47 -1.37 -1.52
C PRO A 323 0.59 -0.45 -0.89
N HIS A 324 1.72 -0.24 -1.58
CA HIS A 324 2.72 0.76 -1.21
C HIS A 324 2.28 2.17 -1.63
N LEU A 325 2.00 3.05 -0.66
CA LEU A 325 1.53 4.42 -0.91
C LEU A 325 2.67 5.43 -1.00
N ALA A 326 3.68 5.33 -0.14
CA ALA A 326 4.80 6.28 -0.11
C ALA A 326 6.00 5.69 0.64
N THR A 327 7.20 6.10 0.26
CA THR A 327 8.38 5.88 1.12
C THR A 327 8.55 7.07 2.06
N LEU A 328 8.30 6.84 3.36
CA LEU A 328 8.36 7.89 4.39
C LEU A 328 9.79 8.26 4.76
N LEU A 329 10.67 7.26 4.82
CA LEU A 329 12.08 7.45 5.12
C LEU A 329 12.94 6.49 4.31
N ARG A 330 13.91 7.07 3.59
CA ARG A 330 15.03 6.36 3.01
C ARG A 330 16.10 6.20 4.07
N ARG A 331 16.46 4.96 4.38
CA ARG A 331 17.42 4.68 5.46
C ARG A 331 18.79 4.29 4.96
N ASN A 332 18.95 3.72 3.76
CA ASN A 332 20.26 3.38 3.19
C ASN A 332 21.15 2.61 4.20
N TYR A 333 20.68 1.44 4.63
CA TYR A 333 21.41 0.64 5.63
C TYR A 333 22.80 0.27 5.12
N GLN A 334 23.75 0.24 6.04
CA GLN A 334 25.08 -0.29 5.83
C GLN A 334 25.05 -1.80 6.05
N PHE A 335 25.72 -2.55 5.17
CA PHE A 335 25.77 -4.01 5.26
C PHE A 335 27.21 -4.50 5.37
N PHE A 336 27.46 -5.39 6.33
CA PHE A 336 28.76 -6.04 6.51
C PHE A 336 28.57 -7.55 6.62
N ALA A 337 29.26 -8.32 5.78
CA ALA A 337 29.26 -9.78 5.91
C ALA A 337 29.98 -10.20 7.20
N PHE A 338 29.48 -11.24 7.85
CA PHE A 338 30.16 -11.85 9.00
C PHE A 338 30.19 -13.38 8.89
N ALA A 339 31.20 -13.95 9.55
CA ALA A 339 31.24 -15.36 9.90
C ALA A 339 31.57 -15.49 11.39
N GLY A 340 31.00 -16.48 12.05
CA GLY A 340 31.15 -16.61 13.49
C GLY A 340 31.01 -18.04 13.97
N THR A 341 31.24 -18.24 15.27
CA THR A 341 30.98 -19.50 15.95
C THR A 341 30.02 -19.28 17.11
N GLN A 342 29.15 -20.26 17.34
CA GLN A 342 28.20 -20.27 18.46
C GLN A 342 28.18 -21.63 19.16
N GLU A 343 27.56 -21.72 20.32
CA GLU A 343 27.32 -22.98 21.04
C GLU A 343 25.86 -23.44 20.91
N THR A 344 24.92 -22.49 20.88
CA THR A 344 23.49 -22.78 20.75
C THR A 344 22.94 -22.20 19.45
N PRO A 345 21.89 -22.78 18.86
CA PRO A 345 21.19 -22.20 17.71
C PRO A 345 20.81 -20.74 17.96
N ARG A 346 20.89 -19.91 16.90
CA ARG A 346 20.56 -18.48 16.90
C ARG A 346 21.33 -17.58 17.87
N GLN A 347 22.34 -18.08 18.59
CA GLN A 347 23.05 -17.29 19.60
C GLN A 347 23.58 -15.97 19.06
N LEU A 348 24.11 -15.95 17.84
CA LEU A 348 24.60 -14.73 17.18
C LEU A 348 23.47 -13.87 16.61
N ALA A 349 22.39 -14.46 16.09
CA ALA A 349 21.25 -13.70 15.57
C ALA A 349 20.51 -12.94 16.69
N ASP A 350 20.39 -13.57 17.86
CA ASP A 350 19.61 -13.06 18.98
C ASP A 350 20.26 -11.85 19.67
N ILE A 351 21.54 -11.57 19.41
CA ILE A 351 22.20 -10.34 19.92
C ILE A 351 21.57 -9.07 19.34
N SER A 352 20.85 -9.16 18.21
CA SER A 352 20.14 -8.03 17.61
C SER A 352 19.21 -7.33 18.62
N GLY A 353 18.60 -8.09 19.55
CA GLY A 353 17.71 -7.53 20.58
C GLY A 353 18.44 -6.76 21.69
N GLU A 354 19.76 -6.86 21.76
CA GLU A 354 20.62 -6.18 22.75
C GLU A 354 21.39 -5.00 22.13
N LEU A 355 21.31 -4.81 20.82
CA LEU A 355 21.97 -3.74 20.11
C LEU A 355 21.04 -2.52 19.97
N ASP A 356 21.53 -1.36 20.40
CA ASP A 356 20.84 -0.09 20.20
C ASP A 356 20.73 0.29 18.71
N GLY A 357 19.76 1.15 18.39
CA GLY A 357 19.71 1.84 17.09
C GLY A 357 19.33 0.96 15.90
N ASP A 358 18.47 -0.04 16.09
CA ASP A 358 17.91 -0.87 15.01
C ASP A 358 18.95 -1.67 14.19
N VAL A 359 20.02 -2.09 14.86
CA VAL A 359 21.02 -2.99 14.28
C VAL A 359 20.50 -4.41 14.23
N VAL A 360 20.67 -5.08 13.08
CA VAL A 360 20.21 -6.46 12.88
C VAL A 360 21.37 -7.35 12.49
N ILE A 361 21.51 -8.47 13.19
CA ILE A 361 22.42 -9.57 12.88
C ILE A 361 21.61 -10.70 12.26
N TYR A 362 21.75 -10.86 10.94
CA TYR A 362 21.00 -11.85 10.18
C TYR A 362 21.88 -13.07 9.85
N SER A 363 21.52 -14.23 10.40
CA SER A 363 22.13 -15.51 10.03
C SER A 363 21.57 -16.01 8.70
N HIS A 364 22.42 -16.17 7.68
CA HIS A 364 22.05 -16.85 6.42
C HIS A 364 22.11 -18.37 6.57
N SER A 365 23.11 -18.89 7.30
CA SER A 365 23.25 -20.32 7.56
C SER A 365 23.85 -20.57 8.93
N GLU A 366 23.40 -21.65 9.56
CA GLU A 366 23.94 -22.20 10.79
C GLU A 366 24.24 -23.68 10.54
N SER A 367 25.51 -24.09 10.66
CA SER A 367 25.94 -25.44 10.29
C SER A 367 27.08 -25.92 11.16
N VAL A 368 27.19 -27.24 11.32
CA VAL A 368 28.36 -27.86 11.97
C VAL A 368 29.47 -28.02 10.93
N LYS A 369 30.67 -27.53 11.24
CA LYS A 369 31.88 -27.77 10.44
C LYS A 369 32.93 -28.51 11.25
N ILE A 370 33.50 -29.54 10.64
CA ILE A 370 34.71 -30.20 11.12
C ILE A 370 35.90 -29.40 10.57
N MET A 371 36.74 -28.91 11.47
CA MET A 371 37.89 -28.08 11.13
C MET A 371 39.16 -28.61 11.79
N CYS A 372 40.31 -28.09 11.37
CA CYS A 372 41.54 -28.39 12.05
C CYS A 372 41.71 -27.53 13.31
N ALA A 373 41.84 -28.17 14.47
CA ALA A 373 42.10 -27.54 15.76
C ALA A 373 43.42 -26.75 15.79
N ASN A 374 44.43 -27.21 15.05
CA ASN A 374 45.72 -26.55 14.97
C ASN A 374 45.63 -25.26 14.13
N CYS A 375 45.03 -25.30 12.94
CA CYS A 375 44.72 -24.08 12.17
C CYS A 375 43.82 -23.11 12.94
N TRP A 376 42.85 -23.64 13.70
CA TRP A 376 41.99 -22.80 14.54
C TRP A 376 42.77 -22.09 15.65
N ARG A 377 43.73 -22.74 16.30
CA ARG A 377 44.55 -22.11 17.35
C ARG A 377 45.58 -21.15 16.77
N ASN A 378 46.22 -21.54 15.67
CA ASN A 378 47.21 -20.74 14.98
C ASN A 378 47.07 -20.90 13.46
N PRO A 379 46.45 -19.93 12.77
CA PRO A 379 46.25 -19.99 11.32
C PRO A 379 47.56 -19.86 10.52
N ASP A 380 48.66 -19.45 11.14
CA ASP A 380 49.98 -19.29 10.51
C ASP A 380 50.87 -20.53 10.69
N LEU A 381 50.36 -21.60 11.30
CA LEU A 381 51.11 -22.82 11.57
C LEU A 381 50.98 -23.80 10.38
N ASP A 382 52.09 -24.08 9.69
CA ASP A 382 52.17 -25.21 8.76
C ASP A 382 52.39 -26.50 9.57
N HIS A 383 51.48 -27.46 9.44
CA HIS A 383 51.52 -28.69 10.22
C HIS A 383 51.05 -29.91 9.42
N ALA A 384 51.77 -31.03 9.58
CA ALA A 384 51.43 -32.28 8.90
C ALA A 384 50.20 -32.99 9.50
N GLU A 385 49.87 -32.73 10.76
CA GLU A 385 48.78 -33.41 11.48
C GLU A 385 47.58 -32.49 11.71
N HIS A 386 46.47 -32.79 11.04
CA HIS A 386 45.20 -32.07 11.21
C HIS A 386 44.37 -32.70 12.33
N ALA A 387 44.57 -32.23 13.57
CA ALA A 387 43.67 -32.58 14.68
C ALA A 387 42.26 -32.06 14.38
N THR A 388 41.23 -32.89 14.48
CA THR A 388 39.86 -32.48 14.18
C THR A 388 39.22 -31.77 15.38
N MET A 389 38.39 -30.78 15.08
CA MET A 389 37.46 -30.18 16.03
C MET A 389 36.15 -29.85 15.36
N GLU A 390 35.08 -29.84 16.15
CA GLU A 390 33.76 -29.44 15.70
C GLU A 390 33.47 -27.99 16.10
N LYS A 391 32.89 -27.22 15.17
CA LYS A 391 32.37 -25.87 15.44
C LYS A 391 31.00 -25.69 14.80
N HIS A 392 30.06 -25.11 15.54
CA HIS A 392 28.85 -24.55 14.94
C HIS A 392 29.21 -23.20 14.34
N VAL A 393 29.25 -23.16 13.02
CA VAL A 393 29.61 -22.00 12.22
C VAL A 393 28.35 -21.32 11.72
N VAL A 394 28.36 -19.99 11.84
CA VAL A 394 27.32 -19.11 11.33
C VAL A 394 27.92 -18.23 10.26
N THR A 395 27.20 -18.03 9.16
CA THR A 395 27.50 -16.97 8.19
C THR A 395 26.29 -16.10 8.01
N GLY A 396 26.51 -14.81 7.81
CA GLY A 396 25.42 -13.85 7.87
C GLY A 396 25.80 -12.45 7.41
N ARG A 397 24.89 -11.52 7.65
CA ARG A 397 25.07 -10.09 7.41
C ARG A 397 24.69 -9.28 8.65
N ILE A 398 25.45 -8.23 8.90
CA ILE A 398 25.15 -7.16 9.84
C ILE A 398 24.50 -6.07 9.01
N ALA A 399 23.29 -5.65 9.39
CA ALA A 399 22.61 -4.49 8.83
C ALA A 399 22.55 -3.41 9.91
N ALA A 400 23.00 -2.20 9.60
CA ALA A 400 22.98 -1.10 10.55
C ALA A 400 22.57 0.21 9.86
N PRO A 401 21.80 1.07 10.54
CA PRO A 401 21.51 2.39 10.00
C PRO A 401 22.76 3.24 9.71
N PRO A 402 22.67 4.21 8.79
CA PRO A 402 23.79 5.08 8.43
C PRO A 402 24.17 6.05 9.55
N ASP A 403 23.26 6.30 10.51
CA ASP A 403 23.53 7.15 11.66
C ASP A 403 24.39 6.47 12.74
N ILE A 404 24.67 5.16 12.60
CA ILE A 404 25.62 4.44 13.46
C ILE A 404 26.97 4.35 12.74
N ALA A 405 27.99 4.99 13.33
CA ALA A 405 29.35 4.91 12.80
C ALA A 405 29.88 3.46 12.91
N PRO A 406 30.61 2.94 11.90
CA PRO A 406 31.17 1.59 11.93
C PRO A 406 31.97 1.25 13.20
N ALA A 407 32.74 2.21 13.73
CA ALA A 407 33.50 2.03 14.97
C ALA A 407 32.59 1.86 16.21
N GLN A 408 31.48 2.59 16.27
CA GLN A 408 30.48 2.45 17.33
C GLN A 408 29.78 1.09 17.22
N LEU A 409 29.34 0.73 16.01
CA LEU A 409 28.71 -0.56 15.72
C LEU A 409 29.61 -1.73 16.16
N LEU A 410 30.88 -1.71 15.76
CA LEU A 410 31.85 -2.72 16.14
C LEU A 410 32.00 -2.81 17.67
N GLY A 411 32.11 -1.67 18.36
CA GLY A 411 32.22 -1.64 19.83
C GLY A 411 30.98 -2.18 20.55
N MET A 412 29.78 -1.94 20.02
CA MET A 412 28.54 -2.51 20.57
C MET A 412 28.51 -4.04 20.43
N ILE A 413 28.84 -4.55 19.24
CA ILE A 413 28.90 -5.98 18.96
C ILE A 413 29.95 -6.65 19.87
N ASP A 414 31.13 -6.05 20.00
CA ASP A 414 32.20 -6.57 20.85
C ASP A 414 31.78 -6.69 22.31
N LYS A 415 31.07 -5.68 22.82
CA LYS A 415 30.57 -5.66 24.19
C LYS A 415 29.61 -6.84 24.44
N VAL A 416 28.60 -7.01 23.59
CA VAL A 416 27.60 -8.08 23.74
C VAL A 416 28.23 -9.48 23.57
N ILE A 417 29.16 -9.63 22.62
CA ILE A 417 29.88 -10.90 22.43
C ILE A 417 30.76 -11.23 23.64
N ALA A 418 31.46 -10.24 24.19
CA ALA A 418 32.31 -10.43 25.37
C ALA A 418 31.49 -10.83 26.61
N GLU A 419 30.31 -10.26 26.79
CA GLU A 419 29.38 -10.61 27.88
C GLU A 419 28.88 -12.06 27.77
N ARG A 420 28.69 -12.57 26.55
CA ARG A 420 28.28 -13.97 26.31
C ARG A 420 29.42 -14.97 26.47
N GLY A 421 30.64 -14.62 26.06
CA GLY A 421 31.86 -15.42 26.24
C GLY A 421 31.95 -16.75 25.47
N SER A 422 30.84 -17.28 24.95
CA SER A 422 30.76 -18.56 24.25
C SER A 422 30.58 -18.46 22.72
N CYS A 423 30.44 -17.25 22.18
CA CYS A 423 30.37 -17.01 20.73
C CYS A 423 31.47 -16.07 20.25
N GLN A 424 31.70 -16.08 18.94
CA GLN A 424 32.66 -15.20 18.26
C GLN A 424 32.07 -14.74 16.93
N LEU A 425 32.36 -13.50 16.54
CA LEU A 425 31.93 -12.91 15.27
C LEU A 425 33.11 -12.21 14.62
N TYR A 426 33.30 -12.47 13.33
CA TYR A 426 34.36 -11.91 12.50
C TYR A 426 33.74 -11.17 11.32
N ALA A 427 33.98 -9.87 11.23
CA ALA A 427 33.41 -8.98 10.21
C ALA A 427 34.52 -8.08 9.64
N PRO A 428 35.30 -8.57 8.67
CA PRO A 428 36.51 -7.89 8.21
C PRO A 428 36.22 -6.50 7.62
N ASP A 429 35.18 -6.37 6.81
CA ASP A 429 34.85 -5.10 6.16
C ASP A 429 34.29 -4.07 7.16
N LEU A 430 33.62 -4.53 8.24
CA LEU A 430 33.26 -3.67 9.36
C LEU A 430 34.50 -3.17 10.11
N CYS A 431 35.48 -4.05 10.35
CA CYS A 431 36.76 -3.66 10.96
C CYS A 431 37.53 -2.65 10.09
N ALA A 432 37.53 -2.83 8.76
CA ALA A 432 38.08 -1.85 7.82
C ALA A 432 37.37 -0.50 7.94
N ALA A 433 36.04 -0.49 7.87
CA ALA A 433 35.23 0.71 7.97
C ALA A 433 35.37 1.41 9.34
N ALA A 434 35.64 0.66 10.40
CA ALA A 434 35.95 1.17 11.74
C ALA A 434 37.40 1.67 11.91
N GLY A 435 38.25 1.56 10.88
CA GLY A 435 39.66 1.96 10.94
C GLY A 435 40.59 1.00 11.70
N GLN A 436 40.16 -0.24 11.95
CA GLN A 436 40.92 -1.25 12.69
C GLN A 436 41.68 -2.23 11.76
N SER A 437 42.64 -1.73 10.98
CA SER A 437 43.37 -2.54 9.98
C SER A 437 44.07 -3.78 10.54
N ALA A 438 44.59 -3.73 11.78
CA ALA A 438 45.24 -4.88 12.39
C ALA A 438 44.24 -6.02 12.69
N ARG A 439 43.03 -5.66 13.15
CA ARG A 439 41.94 -6.59 13.43
C ARG A 439 41.31 -7.11 12.15
N GLU A 440 41.08 -6.22 11.18
CA GLU A 440 40.55 -6.58 9.88
C GLU A 440 41.31 -7.74 9.24
N ARG A 441 42.65 -7.73 9.27
CA ARG A 441 43.49 -8.83 8.77
C ARG A 441 43.29 -10.15 9.53
N ILE A 442 43.00 -10.09 10.82
CA ILE A 442 42.70 -11.27 11.64
C ILE A 442 41.31 -11.80 11.29
N ASP A 443 40.31 -10.92 11.30
CA ASP A 443 38.92 -11.23 10.96
C ASP A 443 38.82 -11.79 9.54
N ARG A 444 39.56 -11.27 8.57
CA ARG A 444 39.53 -11.76 7.18
C ARG A 444 40.02 -13.20 7.07
N ARG A 445 41.09 -13.55 7.78
CA ARG A 445 41.59 -14.95 7.84
C ARG A 445 40.60 -15.88 8.53
N ARG A 446 39.98 -15.42 9.62
CA ARG A 446 38.96 -16.18 10.35
C ARG A 446 37.70 -16.38 9.52
N PHE A 447 37.25 -15.33 8.85
CA PHE A 447 36.12 -15.36 7.94
C PHE A 447 36.35 -16.38 6.83
N ALA A 448 37.48 -16.30 6.11
CA ALA A 448 37.86 -17.24 5.06
C ALA A 448 37.84 -18.70 5.52
N MET A 449 38.48 -18.98 6.67
CA MET A 449 38.48 -20.31 7.30
C MET A 449 37.07 -20.84 7.60
N LEU A 450 36.18 -19.97 8.09
CA LEU A 450 34.82 -20.35 8.46
C LEU A 450 33.90 -20.47 7.24
N THR A 451 34.11 -19.69 6.18
CA THR A 451 33.28 -19.76 4.96
C THR A 451 33.77 -20.84 3.99
N GLY A 452 35.05 -21.24 4.05
CA GLY A 452 35.68 -22.15 3.09
C GLY A 452 36.10 -21.47 1.79
N ASN A 453 36.37 -20.15 1.86
CA ASN A 453 36.89 -19.34 0.75
C ASN A 453 38.37 -19.05 0.91
#